data_AF-F9RQQ4-F1
#
_entry.id   AF-F9RQQ4-F1
#
_cell.length_a   1.000
_cell.length_b   1.000
_cell.length_c   1.000
_cell.angle_alpha   90.00
_cell.angle_beta   90.00
_cell.angle_gamma   90.00
#
_symmetry.space_group_name_H-M   'P 1'
#
loop_
_entity.id
_entity.type
_entity.pdbx_description
1 polymer ?
#
loop_
_entity_poly.entity_id
_entity_poly.type
_entity_poly.pdbx_seq_one_letter_code
_entity_poly.pdbx_strand_id
1 'polypeptide(L)'
;MKLEYYSIEKLDDPVFSDLFEKRKKDLEDAAHRHVRHVLICNHKGIDLSLPCFLQPDDPAFAMPDKVIVAKTIELLLELNPDWTKDNISKMLGISTTGSNRLINYWLKADNGRDINKSNWVVLATKAGLMQLVVAK
;
A
#
# COMPACT_ATOMS: atom_id res chain seq x y z
N MET A 1 10.91 18.33 7.09
CA MET A 1 10.39 17.56 8.24
C MET A 1 11.46 17.57 9.32
N LYS A 2 11.23 18.20 10.48
CA LYS A 2 12.19 18.07 11.59
C LYS A 2 12.02 16.67 12.16
N LEU A 3 13.06 15.85 12.06
CA LEU A 3 13.15 14.63 12.86
C LEU A 3 13.21 15.09 14.32
N GLU A 4 12.14 14.90 15.08
CA GLU A 4 12.20 15.05 16.54
C GLU A 4 13.05 13.89 17.07
N TYR A 5 14.34 14.16 17.25
CA TYR A 5 15.22 13.23 17.94
C TYR A 5 14.75 13.11 19.39
N TYR A 6 14.47 11.88 19.84
CA TYR A 6 14.09 11.61 21.22
C TYR A 6 15.22 12.04 22.16
N SER A 7 14.89 12.80 23.22
CA SER A 7 15.88 13.24 24.22
C SER A 7 16.38 12.04 25.03
N ILE A 8 17.67 12.07 25.39
CA ILE A 8 18.33 11.02 26.20
C ILE A 8 17.57 10.79 27.51
N GLU A 9 17.07 11.85 28.15
CA GLU A 9 16.28 11.80 29.38
C GLU A 9 15.00 10.95 29.28
N LYS A 10 14.40 10.81 28.08
CA LYS A 10 13.23 9.94 27.88
C LYS A 10 13.63 8.48 27.72
N LEU A 11 14.82 8.17 27.22
CA LEU A 11 15.33 6.80 27.11
C LEU A 11 15.74 6.24 28.48
N ASP A 12 16.10 7.11 29.43
CA ASP A 12 16.41 6.71 30.81
C ASP A 12 15.14 6.37 31.64
N ASP A 13 13.95 6.72 31.14
CA ASP A 13 12.67 6.27 31.73
C ASP A 13 12.42 4.80 31.34
N PRO A 14 12.36 3.86 32.30
CA PRO A 14 12.21 2.44 32.02
C PRO A 14 10.91 2.11 31.26
N VAL A 15 9.81 2.81 31.56
CA VAL A 15 8.51 2.58 30.94
C VAL A 15 8.55 3.04 29.48
N PHE A 16 9.19 4.18 29.21
CA PHE A 16 9.37 4.67 27.86
C PHE A 16 10.32 3.79 27.04
N SER A 17 11.45 3.37 27.63
CA SER A 17 12.40 2.46 26.98
C SER A 17 11.75 1.13 26.59
N ASP A 18 10.97 0.52 27.49
CA ASP A 18 10.25 -0.72 27.20
C ASP A 18 9.20 -0.55 26.08
N LEU A 19 8.48 0.56 26.10
CA LEU A 19 7.50 0.89 25.05
C LEU A 19 8.20 1.09 23.69
N PHE A 20 9.34 1.77 23.69
CA PHE A 20 10.15 2.01 22.49
C PHE A 20 10.68 0.69 21.90
N GLU A 21 11.32 -0.16 22.71
CA GLU A 21 11.86 -1.44 22.23
C GLU A 21 10.76 -2.38 21.75
N LYS A 22 9.60 -2.41 22.44
CA LYS A 22 8.42 -3.13 21.95
C LYS A 22 7.97 -2.62 20.59
N ARG A 23 7.86 -1.29 20.43
CA ARG A 23 7.42 -0.67 19.17
C ARG A 23 8.40 -0.95 18.04
N LYS A 24 9.70 -0.86 18.30
CA LYS A 24 10.77 -1.19 17.35
C LYS A 24 10.67 -2.65 16.90
N LYS A 25 10.55 -3.59 17.85
CA LYS A 25 10.38 -5.02 17.54
C LYS A 25 9.15 -5.28 16.67
N ASP A 26 8.01 -4.67 16.99
CA ASP A 26 6.77 -4.81 16.19
C ASP A 26 6.98 -4.34 14.75
N LEU A 27 7.75 -3.26 14.54
CA LEU A 27 8.09 -2.72 13.22
C LEU A 27 9.05 -3.62 12.46
N GLU A 28 10.10 -4.13 13.12
CA GLU A 28 11.06 -5.08 12.54
C GLU A 28 10.35 -6.37 12.09
N ASP A 29 9.48 -6.91 12.95
CA ASP A 29 8.69 -8.11 12.64
C ASP A 29 7.74 -7.87 11.46
N ALA A 30 7.14 -6.68 11.38
CA ALA A 30 6.29 -6.31 10.25
C ALA A 30 7.10 -6.20 8.94
N ALA A 31 8.27 -5.56 8.98
CA ALA A 31 9.16 -5.44 7.83
C ALA A 31 9.64 -6.82 7.33
N HIS A 32 10.05 -7.71 8.25
CA HIS A 32 10.45 -9.07 7.89
C HIS A 32 9.31 -9.86 7.25
N ARG A 33 8.07 -9.74 7.76
CA ARG A 33 6.91 -10.39 7.14
C ARG A 33 6.65 -9.86 5.74
N HIS A 34 6.74 -8.55 5.52
CA HIS A 34 6.53 -7.96 4.21
C HIS A 34 7.61 -8.38 3.22
N VAL A 35 8.90 -8.29 3.58
CA VAL A 35 10.01 -8.74 2.72
C VAL A 35 9.86 -10.22 2.37
N ARG A 36 9.50 -11.08 3.34
CA ARG A 36 9.21 -12.49 3.07
C ARG A 36 8.08 -12.65 2.07
N HIS A 37 6.96 -11.95 2.26
CA HIS A 37 5.84 -11.97 1.33
C HIS A 37 6.29 -11.55 -0.07
N VAL A 38 7.06 -10.47 -0.19
CA VAL A 38 7.61 -9.99 -1.46
C VAL A 38 8.54 -11.03 -2.11
N LEU A 39 9.36 -11.74 -1.35
CA LEU A 39 10.30 -12.71 -1.93
C LEU A 39 9.63 -14.02 -2.36
N ILE A 40 8.56 -14.44 -1.68
CA ILE A 40 7.93 -15.75 -1.91
C ILE A 40 6.65 -15.68 -2.76
N CYS A 41 5.99 -14.52 -2.82
CA CYS A 41 4.76 -14.37 -3.58
C CYS A 41 5.05 -14.11 -5.06
N ASN A 42 4.25 -14.74 -5.92
CA ASN A 42 4.24 -14.46 -7.33
C ASN A 42 3.51 -13.14 -7.59
N HIS A 43 4.24 -12.07 -7.86
CA HIS A 43 3.68 -10.75 -8.19
C HIS A 43 3.23 -10.62 -9.64
N LYS A 44 3.06 -11.74 -10.38
CA LYS A 44 2.61 -11.77 -11.79
C LYS A 44 3.45 -10.89 -12.72
N GLY A 45 4.75 -10.83 -12.47
CA GLY A 45 5.66 -10.00 -13.24
C GLY A 45 5.39 -8.50 -13.11
N ILE A 46 4.79 -8.06 -11.99
CA ILE A 46 4.83 -6.66 -11.58
C ILE A 46 6.27 -6.35 -11.13
N ASP A 47 6.86 -5.34 -11.75
CA ASP A 47 8.17 -4.84 -11.36
C ASP A 47 8.03 -3.95 -10.12
N LEU A 48 8.51 -4.44 -8.98
CA LEU A 48 8.46 -3.74 -7.70
C LEU A 48 9.49 -2.61 -7.60
N SER A 49 10.39 -2.47 -8.56
CA SER A 49 11.33 -1.34 -8.63
C SER A 49 10.68 -0.06 -9.18
N LEU A 50 9.43 -0.15 -9.67
CA LEU A 50 8.72 0.99 -10.21
C LEU A 50 8.45 2.06 -9.13
N PRO A 51 8.57 3.37 -9.47
CA PRO A 51 8.44 4.44 -8.48
C PRO A 51 7.07 4.52 -7.79
N CYS A 52 6.03 3.91 -8.37
CA CYS A 52 4.70 3.84 -7.75
C CYS A 52 4.63 2.96 -6.50
N PHE A 53 5.64 2.13 -6.22
CA PHE A 53 5.71 1.31 -5.01
C PHE A 53 6.54 1.93 -3.88
N LEU A 54 7.10 3.13 -4.09
CA LEU A 54 7.78 3.91 -3.06
C LEU A 54 6.78 4.46 -2.02
N GLN A 55 7.30 4.95 -0.89
CA GLN A 55 6.44 5.62 0.08
C GLN A 55 5.76 6.85 -0.56
N PRO A 56 4.52 7.18 -0.18
CA PRO A 56 3.81 8.29 -0.80
C PRO A 56 4.46 9.66 -0.60
N ASP A 57 5.32 9.82 0.41
CA ASP A 57 6.09 11.03 0.70
C ASP A 57 7.48 11.06 0.05
N ASP A 58 7.88 9.97 -0.61
CA ASP A 58 9.14 9.91 -1.35
C ASP A 58 9.11 10.87 -2.55
N PRO A 59 10.13 11.72 -2.75
CA PRO A 59 10.21 12.64 -3.89
C PRO A 59 10.18 11.95 -5.26
N ALA A 60 10.63 10.70 -5.35
CA ALA A 60 10.63 9.92 -6.57
C ALA A 60 9.30 9.19 -6.81
N PHE A 61 8.37 9.21 -5.85
CA PHE A 61 7.07 8.57 -6.01
C PHE A 61 6.32 9.12 -7.23
N ALA A 62 5.86 8.21 -8.10
CA ALA A 62 5.07 8.53 -9.28
C ALA A 62 3.78 7.69 -9.32
N MET A 63 2.71 8.23 -9.89
CA MET A 63 1.47 7.46 -10.06
C MET A 63 1.67 6.32 -11.07
N PRO A 64 1.08 5.14 -10.84
CA PRO A 64 1.16 4.02 -11.77
C PRO A 64 0.42 4.34 -13.07
N ASP A 65 0.79 3.65 -14.14
CA ASP A 65 -0.02 3.59 -15.34
C ASP A 65 -1.23 2.62 -15.17
N LYS A 66 -2.12 2.61 -16.16
CA LYS A 66 -3.30 1.74 -16.14
C LYS A 66 -2.96 0.25 -16.18
N VAL A 67 -1.82 -0.12 -16.75
CA VAL A 67 -1.38 -1.53 -16.86
C VAL A 67 -1.00 -2.05 -15.48
N ILE A 68 -0.24 -1.27 -14.71
CA ILE A 68 0.13 -1.60 -13.34
C ILE A 68 -1.11 -1.65 -12.46
N VAL A 69 -2.04 -0.69 -12.59
CA VAL A 69 -3.31 -0.72 -11.86
C VAL A 69 -4.11 -1.99 -12.17
N ALA A 70 -4.20 -2.40 -13.44
CA ALA A 70 -4.89 -3.62 -13.85
C ALA A 70 -4.25 -4.87 -13.22
N LYS A 71 -2.93 -5.01 -13.32
CA LYS A 71 -2.18 -6.13 -12.73
C LYS A 71 -2.35 -6.20 -11.21
N THR A 72 -2.32 -5.06 -10.52
CA THR A 72 -2.53 -5.01 -9.06
C THR A 72 -3.94 -5.46 -8.68
N ILE A 73 -4.97 -5.07 -9.44
CA ILE A 73 -6.35 -5.52 -9.22
C ILE A 73 -6.47 -7.03 -9.44
N GLU A 74 -5.87 -7.56 -10.51
CA GLU A 74 -5.85 -9.00 -10.80
C GLU A 74 -5.18 -9.78 -9.67
N LEU A 75 -4.01 -9.34 -9.22
CA LEU A 75 -3.32 -9.95 -8.08
C LEU A 75 -4.20 -9.97 -6.83
N LEU A 76 -4.88 -8.85 -6.52
CA LEU A 76 -5.73 -8.76 -5.34
C LEU A 76 -6.92 -9.73 -5.39
N LEU A 77 -7.50 -9.94 -6.57
CA LEU A 77 -8.58 -10.92 -6.78
C LEU A 77 -8.07 -12.37 -6.67
N GLU A 78 -6.85 -12.65 -7.12
CA GLU A 78 -6.28 -14.00 -6.97
C GLU A 78 -5.94 -14.32 -5.51
N LEU A 79 -5.43 -13.34 -4.77
CA LEU A 79 -5.17 -13.49 -3.33
C LEU A 79 -6.46 -13.63 -2.51
N ASN A 80 -7.61 -13.25 -3.07
CA ASN A 80 -8.91 -13.30 -2.41
C ASN A 80 -9.97 -13.86 -3.37
N PRO A 81 -10.04 -15.20 -3.54
CA PRO A 81 -10.90 -15.84 -4.55
C PRO A 81 -12.40 -15.48 -4.45
N ASP A 82 -12.88 -15.12 -3.27
CA ASP A 82 -14.27 -14.71 -3.03
C ASP A 82 -14.53 -13.22 -3.33
N TRP A 83 -13.49 -12.45 -3.65
CA TRP A 83 -13.63 -11.04 -3.96
C TRP A 83 -14.00 -10.81 -5.41
N THR A 84 -14.79 -9.76 -5.62
CA THR A 84 -15.11 -9.23 -6.94
C THR A 84 -14.61 -7.79 -7.07
N LYS A 85 -14.65 -7.24 -8.28
CA LYS A 85 -14.37 -5.81 -8.51
C LYS A 85 -15.29 -4.89 -7.69
N ASP A 86 -16.50 -5.33 -7.34
CA ASP A 86 -17.42 -4.60 -6.46
C ASP A 86 -16.90 -4.54 -5.02
N ASN A 87 -16.32 -5.63 -4.51
CA ASN A 87 -15.68 -5.65 -3.20
C ASN A 87 -14.51 -4.66 -3.14
N ILE A 88 -13.68 -4.62 -4.19
CA ILE A 88 -12.56 -3.66 -4.29
C ILE A 88 -13.09 -2.22 -4.39
N SER A 89 -14.13 -1.96 -5.18
CA SER A 89 -14.78 -0.64 -5.24
C SER A 89 -15.30 -0.19 -3.87
N LYS A 90 -15.98 -1.06 -3.13
CA LYS A 90 -16.47 -0.78 -1.77
C LYS A 90 -15.33 -0.50 -0.81
N MET A 91 -14.25 -1.29 -0.85
CA MET A 91 -13.05 -1.08 -0.04
C MET A 91 -12.42 0.30 -0.29
N LEU A 92 -12.48 0.80 -1.52
CA LEU A 92 -11.96 2.11 -1.92
C LEU A 92 -12.99 3.25 -1.74
N GLY A 93 -14.16 2.99 -1.14
CA GLY A 93 -15.21 4.00 -0.95
C GLY A 93 -15.85 4.49 -2.24
N ILE A 94 -15.73 3.74 -3.34
CA ILE A 94 -16.30 4.09 -4.63
C ILE A 94 -17.76 3.65 -4.66
N SER A 95 -18.67 4.60 -4.87
CA SER A 95 -20.11 4.32 -5.00
C SER A 95 -20.39 3.35 -6.16
N THR A 96 -21.05 2.24 -5.85
CA THR A 96 -21.42 1.19 -6.80
C THR A 96 -22.84 1.36 -7.34
N THR A 97 -23.58 2.36 -6.84
CA THR A 97 -24.92 2.74 -7.29
C THR A 97 -24.84 3.63 -8.53
N GLY A 98 -25.05 3.04 -9.70
CA GLY A 98 -25.07 3.72 -11.01
C GLY A 98 -24.31 2.93 -12.08
N SER A 99 -24.84 2.91 -13.30
CA SER A 99 -24.55 1.94 -14.38
C SER A 99 -23.11 1.88 -14.93
N ASN A 100 -22.11 2.53 -14.33
CA ASN A 100 -20.73 2.48 -14.83
C ASN A 100 -19.63 2.92 -13.84
N ARG A 101 -19.86 2.86 -12.52
CA ARG A 101 -18.97 3.48 -11.51
C ARG A 101 -18.03 2.54 -10.73
N LEU A 102 -17.78 1.32 -11.20
CA LEU A 102 -16.77 0.43 -10.60
C LEU A 102 -15.34 0.84 -10.97
N ILE A 103 -14.33 0.22 -10.34
CA ILE A 103 -12.88 0.40 -10.67
C ILE A 103 -12.54 0.24 -12.17
N ASN A 104 -13.47 -0.26 -12.99
CA ASN A 104 -13.35 -0.39 -14.45
C ASN A 104 -12.97 0.91 -15.16
N TYR A 105 -13.29 2.10 -14.60
CA TYR A 105 -12.84 3.34 -15.22
C TYR A 105 -11.35 3.63 -15.03
N TRP A 106 -10.61 2.88 -14.22
CA TRP A 106 -9.14 2.94 -14.25
C TRP A 106 -8.54 1.94 -15.23
N LEU A 107 -9.33 0.97 -15.68
CA LEU A 107 -8.88 -0.13 -16.54
C LEU A 107 -9.06 0.16 -18.03
N LYS A 108 -10.05 0.99 -18.40
CA LYS A 108 -10.30 1.34 -19.80
C LYS A 108 -9.18 2.26 -20.31
N ALA A 109 -8.61 1.92 -21.46
CA ALA A 109 -7.57 2.72 -22.11
C ALA A 109 -8.10 4.10 -22.54
N ASP A 110 -9.36 4.16 -22.99
CA ASP A 110 -9.91 5.33 -23.68
C ASP A 110 -10.56 6.37 -22.76
N ASN A 111 -10.43 6.21 -21.44
CA ASN A 111 -10.92 7.22 -20.50
C ASN A 111 -9.77 8.00 -19.87
N GLY A 112 -9.89 9.32 -19.89
CA GLY A 112 -8.91 10.23 -19.25
C GLY A 112 -8.99 10.24 -17.72
N ARG A 113 -9.44 9.14 -17.08
CA ARG A 113 -9.50 9.02 -15.62
C ARG A 113 -8.43 8.05 -15.13
N ASP A 114 -7.50 8.61 -14.38
CA ASP A 114 -6.48 7.84 -13.67
C ASP A 114 -6.89 7.61 -12.22
N ILE A 115 -6.24 6.63 -11.59
CA ILE A 115 -6.37 6.40 -10.15
C ILE A 115 -5.81 7.60 -9.40
N ASN A 116 -6.46 7.99 -8.30
CA ASN A 116 -5.89 9.02 -7.42
C ASN A 116 -4.89 8.38 -6.45
N LYS A 117 -4.02 9.22 -5.87
CA LYS A 117 -2.92 8.77 -4.99
C LYS A 117 -3.42 7.95 -3.80
N SER A 118 -4.47 8.39 -3.11
CA SER A 118 -5.00 7.68 -1.93
C SER A 118 -5.51 6.29 -2.28
N ASN A 119 -6.25 6.14 -3.38
CA ASN A 119 -6.80 4.86 -3.81
C ASN A 119 -5.70 3.90 -4.27
N TRP A 120 -4.68 4.42 -4.96
CA TRP A 120 -3.52 3.61 -5.34
C TRP A 120 -2.79 3.06 -4.12
N VAL A 121 -2.50 3.91 -3.13
CA VAL A 121 -1.80 3.51 -1.91
C VAL A 121 -2.57 2.41 -1.17
N VAL A 122 -3.88 2.56 -1.01
CA VAL A 122 -4.72 1.52 -0.39
C VAL A 122 -4.68 0.23 -1.20
N LEU A 123 -4.84 0.32 -2.52
CA LEU A 123 -4.86 -0.84 -3.41
C LEU A 123 -3.52 -1.61 -3.38
N ALA A 124 -2.39 -0.92 -3.57
CA ALA A 124 -1.06 -1.53 -3.55
C ALA A 124 -0.72 -2.12 -2.17
N THR A 125 -1.13 -1.47 -1.09
CA THR A 125 -0.94 -2.00 0.27
C THR A 125 -1.74 -3.26 0.50
N LYS A 126 -3.01 -3.29 0.06
CA LYS A 126 -3.89 -4.46 0.20
C LYS A 126 -3.44 -5.63 -0.66
N ALA A 127 -2.83 -5.36 -1.81
CA ALA A 127 -2.22 -6.37 -2.65
C ALA A 127 -0.85 -6.87 -2.13
N GLY A 128 -0.36 -6.33 -1.00
CA GLY A 128 0.93 -6.72 -0.42
C GLY A 128 2.16 -6.19 -1.16
N LEU A 129 1.95 -5.26 -2.11
CA LEU A 129 3.00 -4.68 -2.96
C LEU A 129 3.66 -3.44 -2.34
N MET A 130 3.03 -2.84 -1.33
CA MET A 130 3.50 -1.66 -0.62
C MET A 130 3.29 -1.85 0.88
N GLN A 131 4.31 -1.58 1.70
CA GLN A 131 4.14 -1.47 3.15
C GLN A 131 4.25 -0.02 3.56
N LEU A 132 3.15 0.55 4.08
CA LEU A 132 3.18 1.89 4.64
C LEU A 132 3.90 1.87 5.99
N VAL A 133 4.93 2.71 6.09
CA VAL A 133 5.57 2.98 7.37
C VAL A 133 4.84 4.18 7.96
N VAL A 134 3.93 3.93 8.90
CA VAL A 134 3.32 5.03 9.66
C VAL A 134 4.35 5.53 10.66
N ALA A 135 5.03 6.62 10.31
CA ALA A 135 5.69 7.47 11.29
C ALA A 135 4.58 8.04 12.20
N LYS A 136 4.46 7.49 13.41
CA LYS A 136 3.63 8.06 14.47
C LYS A 136 4.47 9.01 15.30
#